data_AF-A0A524GUR6-F1
#
_entry.id   AF-A0A524GUR6-F1
#
_cell.length_a   1.000
_cell.length_b   1.000
_cell.length_c   1.000
_cell.angle_alpha   90.00
_cell.angle_beta   90.00
_cell.angle_gamma   90.00
#
_symmetry.space_group_name_H-M   'P 1'
#
loop_
_entity.id
_entity.type
_entity.pdbx_description
1 polymer ?
#
loop_
_entity_poly.entity_id
_entity_poly.type
_entity_poly.pdbx_seq_one_letter_code
_entity_poly.pdbx_strand_id
1 'polypeptide(L)'
;MKQKIYLLGLITVLLVFTGLVFKINHLAGAGELLSTGIGTFVLIFMPIALRNHFKAEGTRQNLPLYIVTWLTCFVVFTGMLFKIMHWPHAGIILLVALPFPYVVFLPVFLTVTSKNKNFSIYNT
;
A
#
# COMPACT_ATOMS: atom_id res chain seq x y z
N MET A 1 15.79 14.60 2.93
CA MET A 1 14.41 14.07 2.93
C MET A 1 14.34 12.56 2.78
N LYS A 2 15.16 11.94 1.89
CA LYS A 2 15.17 10.47 1.69
C LYS A 2 15.39 9.67 2.98
N GLN A 3 16.37 10.04 3.81
CA GLN A 3 16.62 9.39 5.12
C GLN A 3 15.40 9.41 6.06
N LYS A 4 14.65 10.51 6.10
CA LYS A 4 13.44 10.60 6.95
C LYS A 4 12.34 9.66 6.49
N ILE A 5 12.19 9.49 5.17
CA ILE A 5 11.20 8.56 4.58
C ILE A 5 11.61 7.11 4.83
N TYR A 6 12.90 6.78 4.70
CA TYR A 6 13.39 5.44 5.04
C TYR A 6 13.17 5.10 6.51
N LEU A 7 13.46 6.04 7.42
CA LEU A 7 13.20 5.87 8.84
C LEU A 7 11.70 5.69 9.12
N LEU A 8 10.85 6.50 8.50
CA LEU A 8 9.39 6.39 8.66
C LEU A 8 8.87 5.05 8.13
N GLY A 9 9.37 4.61 6.97
CA GLY A 9 9.08 3.29 6.42
C GLY A 9 9.46 2.17 7.38
N LEU A 10 10.70 2.20 7.90
CA LEU A 10 11.19 1.22 8.87
C LEU A 10 10.30 1.17 10.12
N ILE A 11 9.94 2.32 10.69
CA ILE A 11 9.06 2.40 11.87
C ILE A 11 7.70 1.78 11.57
N THR A 12 7.08 2.12 10.44
CA THR A 12 5.75 1.56 10.08
C THR A 12 5.79 0.06 9.88
N VAL A 13 6.84 -0.46 9.24
CA VAL A 13 7.05 -1.90 9.03
C VAL A 13 7.20 -2.59 10.38
N LEU A 14 8.07 -2.09 11.28
CA LEU A 14 8.24 -2.66 12.61
C LEU A 14 6.94 -2.66 13.42
N LEU A 15 6.12 -1.61 13.30
CA LEU A 15 4.84 -1.51 14.01
C LEU A 15 3.84 -2.56 13.50
N VAL A 16 3.74 -2.75 12.19
CA VAL A 16 2.91 -3.81 11.58
C VAL A 16 3.39 -5.21 11.98
N PHE A 17 4.70 -5.47 11.87
CA PHE A 17 5.27 -6.78 12.24
C PHE A 17 5.07 -7.10 13.72
N THR A 18 5.30 -6.14 14.60
CA THR A 18 5.06 -6.32 16.04
C THR A 18 3.58 -6.60 16.32
N GLY A 19 2.67 -5.87 15.67
CA GLY A 19 1.23 -6.12 15.75
C GLY A 19 0.83 -7.53 15.29
N LEU A 20 1.43 -8.03 14.21
CA LEU A 20 1.22 -9.39 13.71
C LEU A 20 1.73 -10.45 14.70
N VAL A 21 2.94 -10.28 15.24
CA VAL A 21 3.50 -11.19 16.26
C VAL A 21 2.59 -11.23 17.48
N PHE A 22 2.12 -10.07 17.95
CA PHE A 22 1.19 -9.99 19.08
C PHE A 22 -0.13 -10.70 18.77
N LYS A 23 -0.66 -10.54 17.55
CA LYS A 23 -1.91 -11.18 17.13
C LYS A 23 -1.80 -12.70 17.09
N ILE A 24 -0.68 -13.23 16.59
CA ILE A 24 -0.42 -14.68 16.53
C ILE A 24 -0.22 -15.28 17.93
N ASN A 25 0.42 -14.54 18.84
CA ASN A 25 0.67 -14.98 20.22
C ASN A 25 -0.48 -14.64 21.19
N HIS A 26 -1.63 -14.13 20.70
CA HIS A 26 -2.78 -13.74 21.51
C HIS A 26 -2.46 -12.72 22.62
N LEU A 27 -1.46 -11.87 22.42
CA LEU A 27 -1.07 -10.83 23.38
C LEU A 27 -2.12 -9.71 23.43
N ALA A 28 -2.29 -9.10 24.61
CA ALA A 28 -3.17 -7.96 24.81
C ALA A 28 -2.75 -6.78 23.90
N GLY A 29 -3.74 -6.03 23.40
CA GLY A 29 -3.49 -4.87 22.53
C GLY A 29 -3.10 -5.19 21.08
N ALA A 30 -2.99 -6.47 20.68
CA ALA A 30 -2.62 -6.88 19.33
C ALA A 30 -3.49 -6.25 18.22
N GLY A 31 -4.80 -6.16 18.47
CA GLY A 31 -5.77 -5.62 17.51
C GLY A 31 -5.52 -4.14 17.21
N GLU A 32 -5.32 -3.35 18.26
CA GLU A 32 -5.09 -1.91 18.16
C GLU A 32 -3.73 -1.60 17.55
N LEU A 33 -2.68 -2.31 17.99
CA LEU A 33 -1.32 -2.13 17.46
C LEU A 33 -1.24 -2.46 15.96
N LEU A 34 -1.86 -3.56 15.53
CA LEU A 34 -1.87 -3.92 14.12
C LEU A 34 -2.73 -2.95 13.28
N SER A 35 -3.88 -2.51 13.79
CA SER A 35 -4.75 -1.55 13.11
C SER A 35 -4.07 -0.19 12.94
N THR A 36 -3.40 0.30 13.98
CA THR A 36 -2.62 1.55 13.93
C THR A 36 -1.40 1.42 13.03
N GLY A 37 -0.73 0.26 12.98
CA GLY A 37 0.37 -0.02 12.07
C GLY A 37 -0.05 0.01 10.61
N ILE A 38 -1.08 -0.75 10.26
CA ILE A 38 -1.60 -0.79 8.89
C ILE A 38 -2.17 0.59 8.51
N GLY A 39 -2.91 1.24 9.41
CA GLY A 39 -3.44 2.58 9.21
C GLY A 39 -2.33 3.60 8.92
N THR A 40 -1.26 3.61 9.73
CA THR A 40 -0.11 4.52 9.53
C THR A 40 0.62 4.21 8.23
N PHE A 41 0.82 2.93 7.91
CA PHE A 41 1.46 2.51 6.67
C PHE A 41 0.71 3.02 5.44
N VAL A 42 -0.61 2.81 5.40
CA VAL A 42 -1.44 3.13 4.23
C VAL A 42 -1.79 4.62 4.14
N LEU A 43 -2.12 5.27 5.27
CA LEU A 43 -2.62 6.65 5.28
C LEU A 43 -1.52 7.71 5.39
N ILE A 44 -0.36 7.34 5.93
CA ILE A 44 0.73 8.31 6.19
C ILE A 44 1.96 7.96 5.34
N PHE A 45 2.54 6.78 5.52
CA PHE A 45 3.78 6.42 4.82
C PHE A 45 3.59 6.37 3.30
N MET A 46 2.58 5.64 2.81
CA MET A 46 2.36 5.46 1.38
C MET A 46 2.13 6.78 0.62
N PRO A 47 1.24 7.71 1.03
CA PRO A 47 1.08 9.00 0.37
C PRO A 47 2.36 9.84 0.36
N ILE A 48 3.10 9.85 1.47
CA ILE A 48 4.35 10.62 1.56
C ILE A 48 5.42 10.01 0.65
N ALA A 49 5.57 8.69 0.65
CA ALA A 49 6.51 7.97 -0.19
C ALA A 49 6.22 8.20 -1.68
N LEU A 50 4.97 8.01 -2.10
CA LEU A 50 4.53 8.22 -3.48
C LEU A 50 4.66 9.69 -3.92
N ARG A 51 4.30 10.65 -3.06
CA ARG A 51 4.47 12.08 -3.36
C ARG A 51 5.95 12.44 -3.51
N ASN A 52 6.82 11.90 -2.67
CA ASN A 52 8.25 12.17 -2.76
C ASN A 52 8.86 11.56 -4.03
N HIS A 53 8.46 10.34 -4.38
CA HIS A 53 8.86 9.70 -5.63
C HIS A 53 8.35 10.48 -6.86
N PHE A 54 7.09 10.92 -6.85
CA PHE A 54 6.55 11.77 -7.91
C PHE A 54 7.29 13.10 -8.05
N LYS A 55 7.70 13.73 -6.95
CA LYS A 55 8.50 14.96 -7.01
C LYS A 55 9.91 14.76 -7.53
N ALA A 56 10.50 13.58 -7.33
CA ALA A 56 11.86 13.28 -7.75
C ALA A 56 11.92 12.89 -9.24
N GLU A 57 11.00 12.05 -9.69
CA GLU A 57 11.08 11.36 -10.99
C GLU A 57 9.74 11.36 -11.76
N GLY A 58 8.68 11.90 -11.15
CA GLY A 58 7.33 11.88 -11.72
C GLY A 58 7.13 12.93 -12.80
N THR A 59 6.49 12.52 -13.89
CA THR A 59 5.90 13.41 -14.90
C THR A 59 4.39 13.47 -14.73
N ARG A 60 3.74 14.53 -15.25
CA ARG A 60 2.27 14.68 -15.18
C ARG A 60 1.51 13.49 -15.76
N GLN A 61 2.08 12.80 -16.75
CA GLN A 61 1.51 11.60 -17.37
C GLN A 61 1.44 10.42 -16.39
N ASN A 62 2.37 10.36 -15.43
CA ASN A 62 2.46 9.28 -14.46
C ASN A 62 1.57 9.50 -13.23
N LEU A 63 1.04 10.71 -13.02
CA LEU A 63 0.17 11.05 -11.88
C LEU A 63 -0.96 10.03 -11.61
N PRO A 64 -1.74 9.57 -12.61
CA PRO A 64 -2.78 8.56 -12.37
C PRO A 64 -2.21 7.25 -11.81
N LEU A 65 -0.99 6.86 -12.16
CA LEU A 65 -0.36 5.67 -11.56
C LEU A 65 -0.19 5.83 -10.07
N TYR A 66 0.36 6.95 -9.60
CA TYR A 66 0.59 7.15 -8.16
C TYR A 66 -0.72 7.12 -7.36
N ILE A 67 -1.79 7.69 -7.90
CA ILE A 67 -3.11 7.69 -7.26
C ILE A 67 -3.66 6.26 -7.19
N VAL A 68 -3.60 5.52 -8.30
CA VAL A 68 -4.12 4.15 -8.36
C VAL A 68 -3.26 3.18 -7.54
N THR A 69 -1.94 3.38 -7.48
CA THR A 69 -1.05 2.63 -6.58
C THR A 69 -1.47 2.81 -5.14
N TRP A 70 -1.66 4.06 -4.70
CA TRP A 70 -2.09 4.34 -3.33
C TRP A 70 -3.46 3.71 -3.04
N LEU A 71 -4.43 3.90 -3.94
CA LEU A 71 -5.78 3.35 -3.80
C LEU A 71 -5.77 1.82 -3.73
N THR A 72 -4.96 1.17 -4.57
CA THR A 72 -4.80 -0.29 -4.57
C THR A 72 -4.24 -0.79 -3.26
N CYS A 73 -3.17 -0.16 -2.74
CA CYS A 73 -2.65 -0.47 -1.43
C CYS A 73 -3.72 -0.26 -0.34
N PHE A 74 -4.47 0.84 -0.39
CA PHE A 74 -5.52 1.11 0.59
C PHE A 74 -6.58 0.01 0.62
N VAL A 75 -7.10 -0.41 -0.54
CA VAL A 75 -8.12 -1.46 -0.62
C VAL A 75 -7.56 -2.81 -0.16
N VAL A 76 -6.36 -3.19 -0.62
CA VAL A 76 -5.74 -4.48 -0.29
C VAL A 76 -5.42 -4.59 1.19
N PHE A 77 -4.73 -3.60 1.77
CA PHE A 77 -4.34 -3.65 3.17
C PHE A 77 -5.53 -3.50 4.11
N THR A 78 -6.56 -2.71 3.74
CA THR A 78 -7.81 -2.68 4.49
C THR A 78 -8.50 -4.04 4.48
N GLY A 79 -8.59 -4.70 3.32
CA GLY A 79 -9.19 -6.04 3.21
C GLY A 79 -8.46 -7.09 4.05
N MET A 80 -7.13 -7.07 4.01
CA MET A 80 -6.29 -7.93 4.86
C MET A 80 -6.53 -7.65 6.35
N LEU A 81 -6.56 -6.38 6.77
CA LEU A 81 -6.81 -6.01 8.16
C LEU A 81 -8.18 -6.50 8.64
N PHE A 82 -9.24 -6.31 7.85
CA PHE A 82 -10.58 -6.79 8.20
C PHE A 82 -10.62 -8.31 8.38
N LYS A 83 -9.90 -9.06 7.52
CA LYS A 83 -9.81 -10.52 7.65
C LYS A 83 -9.08 -10.95 8.91
N ILE A 84 -7.93 -10.34 9.21
CA ILE A 84 -7.13 -10.65 10.41
C ILE A 84 -7.92 -10.29 11.68
N MET A 85 -8.66 -9.18 11.66
CA MET A 85 -9.45 -8.72 12.79
C MET A 85 -10.79 -9.44 12.95
N HIS A 86 -11.17 -10.31 12.01
CA HIS A 86 -12.48 -10.99 11.99
C HIS A 86 -13.65 -10.00 12.02
N TRP A 87 -13.45 -8.81 11.47
CA TRP A 87 -14.48 -7.80 11.38
C TRP A 87 -15.57 -8.21 10.40
N PRO A 88 -16.82 -7.72 10.59
CA PRO A 88 -17.92 -8.05 9.71
C PRO A 88 -17.59 -7.62 8.26
N HIS A 89 -18.14 -8.34 7.29
CA HIS A 89 -17.93 -8.10 5.85
C HIS A 89 -16.51 -8.37 5.33
N ALA A 90 -15.58 -8.91 6.13
CA ALA A 90 -14.21 -9.19 5.69
C ALA A 90 -14.14 -10.06 4.41
N GLY A 91 -15.06 -11.02 4.25
CA GLY A 91 -15.13 -11.85 3.04
C GLY A 91 -15.46 -11.04 1.79
N ILE A 92 -16.43 -10.14 1.87
CA ILE A 92 -16.85 -9.28 0.76
C ILE A 92 -15.74 -8.29 0.41
N ILE A 93 -15.11 -7.68 1.42
CA ILE A 93 -14.01 -6.74 1.19
C ILE A 93 -12.82 -7.45 0.53
N LEU A 94 -12.47 -8.67 0.97
CA LEU A 94 -11.43 -9.45 0.32
C LEU A 94 -11.78 -9.86 -1.11
N LEU A 95 -13.05 -10.20 -1.38
CA LEU A 95 -13.52 -10.53 -2.72
C LEU A 95 -13.30 -9.37 -3.70
N VAL A 96 -13.44 -8.13 -3.23
CA VAL A 96 -13.14 -6.93 -4.02
C VAL A 96 -11.64 -6.64 -4.05
N ALA A 97 -10.96 -6.80 -2.91
CA ALA A 97 -9.56 -6.42 -2.76
C ALA A 97 -8.59 -7.31 -3.55
N LEU A 98 -8.84 -8.61 -3.63
CA LEU A 98 -7.98 -9.56 -4.36
C LEU A 98 -7.89 -9.27 -5.88
N PRO A 99 -9.00 -9.06 -6.61
CA PRO A 99 -8.94 -8.70 -8.03
C PRO A 99 -8.55 -7.24 -8.29
N PHE A 100 -8.62 -6.35 -7.29
CA PHE A 100 -8.42 -4.91 -7.47
C PHE A 100 -7.10 -4.53 -8.18
N PRO A 101 -5.93 -5.11 -7.84
CA PRO A 101 -4.68 -4.80 -8.54
C PRO A 101 -4.71 -5.19 -10.02
N TYR A 102 -5.43 -6.27 -10.37
CA TYR A 102 -5.49 -6.78 -11.73
C TYR A 102 -6.51 -6.02 -12.59
N VAL A 103 -7.61 -5.57 -11.98
CA VAL A 103 -8.69 -4.89 -12.71
C VAL A 103 -8.47 -3.38 -12.78
N VAL A 104 -7.83 -2.77 -11.77
CA VAL A 104 -7.68 -1.31 -11.70
C VAL A 104 -6.22 -0.88 -11.90
N PHE A 105 -5.29 -1.44 -11.12
CA PHE A 105 -3.89 -1.02 -11.20
C PHE A 105 -3.24 -1.42 -12.52
N LEU A 106 -3.40 -2.68 -12.94
CA LEU A 106 -2.74 -3.20 -14.13
C LEU A 106 -3.13 -2.44 -15.42
N PRO A 107 -4.42 -2.15 -15.72
CA PRO A 107 -4.77 -1.40 -16.93
C PRO A 107 -4.21 0.02 -16.93
N VAL A 108 -4.22 0.71 -15.77
CA VAL A 108 -3.65 2.06 -15.65
C VAL A 108 -2.13 2.01 -15.82
N PHE A 109 -1.48 1.01 -15.21
CA PHE A 109 -0.05 0.74 -15.41
C PHE A 109 0.30 0.56 -16.88
N LEU A 110 -0.39 -0.32 -17.59
CA LEU A 110 -0.13 -0.58 -19.01
C LEU A 110 -0.37 0.65 -19.89
N THR A 111 -1.47 1.38 -19.68
CA THR A 111 -1.81 2.54 -20.51
C THR A 111 -0.86 3.72 -20.33
N VAL A 112 -0.38 3.97 -19.11
CA VAL A 112 0.59 5.05 -18.86
C VAL A 112 1.96 4.65 -19.38
N THR A 113 2.38 3.42 -19.10
CA THR A 113 3.68 2.89 -19.50
C THR A 113 3.81 2.76 -21.03
N SER A 114 2.75 2.30 -21.71
CA SER A 114 2.73 2.17 -23.18
C SER A 114 2.90 3.51 -23.90
N LYS A 115 2.50 4.63 -23.30
CA LYS A 115 2.71 5.97 -23.86
C LYS A 115 4.15 6.46 -23.75
N ASN A 116 4.96 5.82 -22.91
CA ASN A 116 6.35 6.17 -22.72
C ASN A 116 7.23 5.42 -23.75
N LYS A 117 7.58 6.09 -24.85
CA LYS A 117 8.35 5.52 -25.97
C LYS A 117 9.73 4.96 -25.60
N ASN A 118 10.28 5.32 -24.43
CA ASN A 118 11.57 4.82 -23.93
C ASN A 118 11.41 3.74 -22.85
N PHE A 119 10.19 3.26 -22.59
CA PHE A 119 9.98 2.23 -21.60
C PHE A 119 10.41 0.86 -22.14
N SER A 120 11.49 0.32 -21.61
CA SER A 120 11.97 -1.04 -21.88
C SER A 120 11.84 -1.89 -20.61
N ILE A 121 11.10 -2.99 -20.72
CA ILE A 121 11.01 -4.03 -19.67
C ILE A 121 12.33 -4.76 -19.42
N TYR A 122 13.33 -4.58 -20.31
CA TYR A 122 14.64 -5.21 -20.21
C TYR A 122 15.69 -4.33 -19.50
N ASN A 123 15.35 -3.07 -19.19
CA ASN A 123 16.29 -2.11 -18.60
C ASN A 123 16.00 -1.87 -17.10
N THR A 124 15.54 -2.92 -16.42
CA THR A 124 15.27 -2.96 -14.97
C THR A 124 16.46 -3.57 -14.25
#